data_AF-A0AA41BKU7-F1
#
_entry.id   AF-A0AA41BKU7-F1
#
_cell.length_a   1.000
_cell.length_b   1.000
_cell.length_c   1.000
_cell.angle_alpha   90.00
_cell.angle_beta   90.00
_cell.angle_gamma   90.00
#
_symmetry.space_group_name_H-M   'P 1'
#
loop_
_entity.id
_entity.type
_entity.pdbx_description
1 polymer ?
#
loop_
_entity_poly.entity_id
_entity_poly.type
_entity_poly.pdbx_seq_one_letter_code
_entity_poly.pdbx_strand_id
1 'polypeptide(L)'
;MISELKDQNCELNVLNFPAKENYWNWTFPVGMSHWKDGRDDTKIKFYNDKNLKLLEILIPGESEKEIFFITHLCHPKPSANDNASGPAMFIELIRYFAQNKPELSLRFLFTVEYWGTVAYFSKFLDVRKNCIAGISLD
;
A
#
# COMPACT_ATOMS: atom_id res chain seq x y z
N MET A 1 4.50 -15.91 5.21
CA MET A 1 3.24 -15.16 5.03
C MET A 1 3.17 -14.44 3.68
N ILE A 2 3.89 -13.35 3.38
CA ILE A 2 3.92 -12.79 1.98
C ILE A 2 4.85 -13.58 1.06
N SER A 3 5.94 -14.14 1.60
CA SER A 3 6.85 -15.03 0.84
C SER A 3 6.16 -16.28 0.30
N GLU A 4 5.10 -16.75 0.98
CA GLU A 4 4.30 -17.91 0.57
C GLU A 4 3.34 -17.59 -0.59
N LEU A 5 3.07 -16.31 -0.85
CA LEU A 5 2.25 -15.87 -1.97
C LEU A 5 3.02 -15.86 -3.29
N LYS A 6 4.36 -15.81 -3.24
CA LYS A 6 5.20 -15.78 -4.45
C LYS A 6 5.06 -17.03 -5.33
N ASP A 7 4.65 -18.15 -4.72
CA ASP A 7 4.47 -19.42 -5.40
C ASP A 7 3.01 -19.64 -5.84
N GLN A 8 2.15 -18.64 -5.72
CA GLN A 8 0.74 -18.69 -6.08
C GLN A 8 0.44 -17.90 -7.37
N ASN A 9 -0.79 -18.02 -7.88
CA ASN A 9 -1.26 -17.34 -9.08
C ASN A 9 -1.52 -15.84 -8.82
N CYS A 10 -0.48 -15.10 -8.45
CA CYS A 10 -0.51 -13.66 -8.24
C CYS A 10 0.80 -12.99 -8.67
N GLU A 11 0.71 -11.75 -9.11
CA GLU A 11 1.87 -10.90 -9.43
C GLU A 11 2.15 -9.99 -8.23
N LEU A 12 3.40 -9.96 -7.76
CA LEU A 12 3.80 -9.17 -6.60
C LEU A 12 4.89 -8.18 -6.97
N ASN A 13 4.62 -6.90 -6.76
CA ASN A 13 5.53 -5.79 -7.07
C ASN A 13 5.83 -4.98 -5.81
N VAL A 14 7.12 -4.84 -5.47
CA VAL A 14 7.58 -3.89 -4.45
C VAL A 14 8.08 -2.64 -5.15
N LEU A 15 7.28 -1.59 -5.07
CA LEU A 15 7.50 -0.33 -5.75
C LEU A 15 8.30 0.62 -4.83
N ASN A 16 9.29 1.31 -5.38
CA ASN A 16 10.13 2.24 -4.63
C ASN A 16 9.93 3.67 -5.15
N PHE A 17 9.64 4.58 -4.23
CA PHE A 17 9.39 5.99 -4.49
C PHE A 17 10.39 6.84 -3.68
N PRO A 18 11.43 7.41 -4.30
CA PRO A 18 12.43 8.21 -3.59
C PRO A 18 11.86 9.45 -2.87
N ALA A 19 12.30 9.70 -1.62
CA ALA A 19 11.82 10.85 -0.85
C ALA A 19 12.08 12.23 -1.47
N LYS A 20 13.09 12.32 -2.35
CA LYS A 20 13.50 13.57 -3.01
C LYS A 20 12.72 13.85 -4.30
N GLU A 21 11.93 12.92 -4.79
CA GLU A 21 11.12 13.11 -6.00
C GLU A 21 9.81 13.85 -5.69
N ASN A 22 9.20 14.39 -6.75
CA ASN A 22 7.87 14.99 -6.71
C ASN A 22 6.84 14.05 -7.34
N TYR A 23 5.67 13.97 -6.71
CA TYR A 23 4.54 13.17 -7.16
C TYR A 23 3.32 14.08 -7.31
N TRP A 24 3.01 14.49 -8.54
CA TRP A 24 1.99 15.52 -8.83
C TRP A 24 2.18 16.84 -8.08
N ASN A 25 3.43 17.32 -7.98
CA ASN A 25 3.84 18.50 -7.21
C ASN A 25 3.74 18.34 -5.68
N TRP A 26 3.51 17.12 -5.18
CA TRP A 26 3.61 16.80 -3.76
C TRP A 26 4.98 16.17 -3.48
N THR A 27 5.69 16.71 -2.49
CA THR A 27 6.88 16.07 -1.89
C THR A 27 6.46 15.31 -0.64
N PHE A 28 7.05 14.14 -0.37
CA PHE A 28 6.75 13.43 0.87
C PHE A 28 7.15 14.25 2.11
N PRO A 29 6.34 14.22 3.17
CA PRO A 29 6.67 14.91 4.40
C PRO A 29 7.93 14.28 5.00
N VAL A 30 8.91 15.13 5.28
CA VAL A 30 10.24 14.69 5.73
C VAL A 30 10.24 14.19 7.17
N GLY A 31 9.12 14.32 7.89
CA GLY A 31 8.89 13.70 9.18
C GLY A 31 7.57 14.17 9.79
N MET A 32 6.72 13.22 10.21
CA MET A 32 5.61 13.50 11.11
C MET A 32 5.81 12.66 12.37
N SER A 33 6.44 13.22 13.40
CA SER A 33 6.35 12.66 14.74
C SER A 33 5.13 13.27 15.43
N HIS A 34 4.00 12.56 15.41
CA HIS A 34 2.84 12.92 16.24
C HIS A 34 3.08 12.62 17.73
N TRP A 35 4.19 11.95 18.06
CA TRP A 35 4.57 11.63 19.43
C TRP A 35 5.39 12.75 20.05
N LYS A 36 4.74 13.54 20.91
CA LYS A 36 5.42 14.22 22.01
C LYS A 36 5.57 13.21 23.12
N ASP A 37 6.76 12.61 23.25
CA ASP A 37 7.07 11.71 24.35
C ASP A 37 7.27 12.44 25.70
N GLY A 38 7.17 13.77 25.69
CA GLY A 38 7.23 14.62 26.89
C GLY A 38 8.63 14.73 27.49
N ARG A 39 9.67 14.22 26.81
CA ARG A 39 11.05 14.28 27.28
C ARG A 39 11.78 15.48 26.70
N ASP A 40 12.49 16.21 27.55
CA ASP A 40 13.26 17.41 27.16
C ASP A 40 14.53 17.07 26.35
N ASP A 41 14.97 15.81 26.36
CA ASP A 41 16.18 15.34 25.69
C ASP A 41 15.91 14.62 24.35
N THR A 42 14.68 14.71 23.82
CA THR A 42 14.28 14.03 22.58
C THR A 42 15.08 14.53 21.38
N LYS A 43 15.83 13.61 20.76
CA LYS A 43 16.61 13.87 19.54
C LYS A 43 15.82 13.46 18.32
N ILE A 44 15.49 14.41 17.46
CA ILE A 44 14.86 14.17 16.17
C ILE A 44 15.94 14.00 15.10
N LYS A 45 15.82 12.96 14.27
CA LYS A 45 16.67 12.75 13.10
C LYS A 45 15.81 12.56 11.86
N PHE A 46 16.03 13.41 10.87
CA PHE A 46 15.38 13.33 9.57
C PHE A 46 16.21 12.48 8.60
N TYR A 47 15.52 11.69 7.79
CA TYR A 47 16.14 10.85 6.77
C TYR A 47 15.58 11.21 5.39
N ASN A 48 16.39 11.90 4.59
CA ASN A 48 15.95 12.44 3.29
C ASN A 48 16.43 11.55 2.12
N ASP A 49 17.11 10.45 2.42
CA ASP A 49 17.71 9.49 1.50
C ASP A 49 16.93 8.17 1.43
N LYS A 50 15.77 8.10 2.10
CA LYS A 50 14.92 6.90 2.12
C LYS A 50 13.90 6.91 1.00
N ASN A 51 13.43 5.72 0.66
CA ASN A 51 12.37 5.52 -0.32
C ASN A 51 11.11 5.09 0.40
N LEU A 52 9.98 5.63 -0.01
CA LEU A 52 8.67 5.09 0.31
C LEU A 52 8.50 3.77 -0.47
N LYS A 53 8.24 2.69 0.26
CA LYS A 53 7.96 1.39 -0.34
C LYS A 53 6.48 1.15 -0.32
N LEU A 54 5.92 0.85 -1.50
CA LEU A 54 4.55 0.39 -1.64
C LEU A 54 4.59 -1.06 -2.11
N LEU A 55 3.62 -1.84 -1.68
CA LEU A 55 3.44 -3.21 -2.15
C LEU A 55 2.17 -3.26 -2.99
N GLU A 56 2.32 -3.73 -4.21
CA GLU A 56 1.22 -4.04 -5.11
C GLU A 56 1.15 -5.56 -5.29
N ILE A 57 -0.07 -6.10 -5.24
CA ILE A 57 -0.35 -7.49 -5.57
C ILE A 57 -1.54 -7.53 -6.53
N LEU A 58 -1.38 -8.17 -7.69
CA LEU A 58 -2.45 -8.42 -8.66
C LEU A 58 -2.80 -9.91 -8.66
N ILE A 59 -4.08 -10.21 -8.46
CA ILE A 59 -4.65 -11.55 -8.67
C ILE A 59 -5.43 -11.50 -9.99
N PRO A 60 -4.96 -12.16 -11.06
CA PRO A 60 -5.63 -12.14 -12.34
C PRO A 60 -6.95 -12.94 -12.27
N GLY A 61 -8.04 -12.28 -12.65
CA GLY A 61 -9.35 -12.88 -12.80
C GLY A 61 -9.56 -13.49 -14.18
N GLU A 62 -10.81 -13.82 -14.50
CA GLU A 62 -11.23 -14.18 -15.86
C GLU A 62 -11.34 -12.96 -16.76
N SER A 63 -11.68 -11.81 -16.18
CA SER A 63 -11.76 -10.51 -16.84
C SER A 63 -10.56 -9.63 -16.49
N GLU A 64 -10.14 -8.80 -17.45
CA GLU A 64 -9.18 -7.72 -17.23
C GLU A 64 -9.77 -6.57 -16.41
N LYS A 65 -11.10 -6.50 -16.23
CA LYS A 65 -11.73 -5.52 -15.33
C LYS A 65 -11.27 -5.76 -13.89
N GLU A 66 -10.93 -4.69 -13.20
CA GLU A 66 -10.28 -4.75 -11.89
C GLU A 66 -11.09 -4.08 -10.77
N ILE A 67 -11.07 -4.68 -9.58
CA ILE A 67 -11.41 -4.02 -8.31
C ILE A 67 -10.12 -3.70 -7.57
N PHE A 68 -9.97 -2.45 -7.14
CA PHE A 68 -8.83 -2.00 -6.37
C PHE A 68 -9.13 -2.11 -4.88
N PHE A 69 -8.22 -2.70 -4.12
CA PHE A 69 -8.26 -2.82 -2.68
C PHE A 69 -7.10 -2.01 -2.10
N ILE A 70 -7.36 -0.97 -1.31
CA ILE A 70 -6.34 -0.04 -0.82
C ILE A 70 -6.34 -0.04 0.72
N THR A 71 -5.17 -0.20 1.33
CA THR A 71 -4.97 -0.19 2.79
C THR A 71 -3.57 0.34 3.11
N HIS A 72 -3.30 0.79 4.33
CA HIS A 72 -2.00 1.37 4.67
C HIS A 72 -1.23 0.63 5.77
N LEU A 73 0.10 0.63 5.64
CA LEU A 73 1.03 -0.06 6.55
C LEU A 73 1.89 0.91 7.40
N CYS A 74 1.51 2.18 7.48
CA CYS A 74 2.35 3.22 8.10
C CYS A 74 2.22 3.38 9.62
N HIS A 75 1.19 2.80 10.24
CA HIS A 75 0.94 3.02 11.66
C HIS A 75 1.71 2.03 12.57
N PRO A 76 2.48 2.53 13.56
CA PRO A 76 3.22 1.68 14.50
C PRO A 76 2.28 1.16 15.61
N LYS A 77 2.71 0.17 16.42
CA LYS A 77 1.93 -0.32 17.56
C LYS A 77 1.40 0.82 18.47
N PRO A 78 0.19 0.72 19.05
CA PRO A 78 -0.68 -0.47 19.08
C PRO A 78 -1.63 -0.64 17.88
N SER A 79 -2.04 0.43 17.19
CA SER A 79 -2.63 0.53 15.83
C SER A 79 -3.37 -0.69 15.26
N ALA A 80 -4.18 -1.36 16.08
CA ALA A 80 -4.85 -2.59 15.69
C ALA A 80 -6.02 -2.32 14.75
N ASN A 81 -6.87 -1.36 15.10
CA ASN A 81 -7.96 -0.91 14.24
C ASN A 81 -7.45 0.04 13.15
N ASP A 82 -6.62 1.02 13.51
CA ASP A 82 -6.02 1.94 12.54
C ASP A 82 -4.51 1.72 12.52
N ASN A 83 -3.96 0.88 11.63
CA ASN A 83 -4.67 0.12 10.60
C ASN A 83 -4.01 -1.24 10.40
N ALA A 84 -3.91 -2.06 11.45
CA ALA A 84 -3.48 -3.45 11.27
C ALA A 84 -4.63 -4.33 10.74
N SER A 85 -5.89 -3.93 10.97
CA SER A 85 -7.07 -4.68 10.52
C SER A 85 -7.25 -4.69 9.01
N GLY A 86 -7.08 -3.56 8.31
CA GLY A 86 -7.19 -3.50 6.85
C GLY A 86 -6.21 -4.43 6.13
N PRO A 87 -4.89 -4.36 6.42
CA PRO A 87 -3.89 -5.25 5.85
C PRO A 87 -4.12 -6.72 6.21
N ALA A 88 -4.54 -7.02 7.45
CA ALA A 88 -4.83 -8.39 7.86
C ALA A 88 -5.99 -8.98 7.04
N MET A 89 -7.06 -8.22 6.86
CA MET A 89 -8.21 -8.62 6.03
C MET A 89 -7.79 -8.85 4.58
N PHE A 90 -7.00 -7.96 3.99
CA PHE A 90 -6.52 -8.11 2.62
C PHE A 90 -5.61 -9.31 2.42
N ILE A 91 -4.73 -9.59 3.38
CA ILE A 91 -3.87 -10.79 3.30
C ILE A 91 -4.74 -12.06 3.24
N GLU A 92 -5.80 -12.15 4.03
CA GLU A 92 -6.70 -13.31 3.99
C GLU A 92 -7.54 -13.37 2.70
N LEU A 93 -7.99 -12.23 2.16
CA LEU A 93 -8.62 -12.20 0.83
C LEU A 93 -7.66 -12.68 -0.26
N ILE A 94 -6.41 -12.22 -0.23
CA ILE A 94 -5.39 -12.61 -1.20
C ILE A 94 -5.17 -14.12 -1.14
N ARG A 95 -5.02 -14.68 0.07
CA ARG A 95 -4.86 -16.13 0.27
C ARG A 95 -6.03 -16.92 -0.29
N TYR A 96 -7.26 -16.44 -0.10
CA TYR A 96 -8.46 -17.08 -0.63
C TYR A 96 -8.49 -17.04 -2.16
N PHE A 97 -8.35 -15.86 -2.77
CA PHE A 97 -8.49 -15.68 -4.22
C PHE A 97 -7.29 -16.18 -5.03
N ALA A 98 -6.12 -16.33 -4.40
CA ALA A 98 -4.98 -16.97 -5.03
C ALA A 98 -5.20 -18.48 -5.27
N GLN A 99 -6.13 -19.11 -4.54
CA GLN A 99 -6.55 -20.50 -4.72
C GLN A 99 -7.92 -20.61 -5.43
N ASN A 100 -8.72 -19.55 -5.40
CA ASN A 100 -10.06 -19.50 -5.98
C ASN A 100 -10.13 -18.34 -6.98
N LYS A 101 -9.91 -18.63 -8.25
CA LYS A 101 -9.79 -17.59 -9.28
C LYS A 101 -11.08 -16.74 -9.35
N PRO A 102 -10.99 -15.40 -9.18
CA PRO A 102 -12.15 -14.53 -9.25
C PRO A 102 -12.58 -14.23 -10.70
N GLU A 103 -13.83 -13.80 -10.89
CA GLU A 103 -14.31 -13.33 -12.20
C GLU A 103 -13.59 -12.03 -12.63
N LEU A 104 -13.47 -11.07 -11.70
CA LEU A 104 -12.74 -9.82 -11.89
C LEU A 104 -11.33 -9.93 -11.35
N SER A 105 -10.38 -9.27 -11.99
CA SER A 105 -9.02 -9.16 -11.46
C SER A 105 -9.02 -8.29 -10.18
N LEU A 106 -8.19 -8.64 -9.20
CA LEU A 106 -8.15 -7.96 -7.90
C LEU A 106 -6.77 -7.36 -7.70
N ARG A 107 -6.69 -6.03 -7.56
CA ARG A 107 -5.42 -5.33 -7.31
C ARG A 107 -5.39 -4.81 -5.89
N PHE A 108 -4.48 -5.33 -5.08
CA PHE A 108 -4.25 -4.92 -3.71
C PHE A 108 -3.06 -3.95 -3.65
N LEU A 109 -3.29 -2.78 -3.06
CA LEU A 109 -2.28 -1.76 -2.82
C LEU A 109 -2.11 -1.58 -1.31
N PHE A 110 -0.95 -1.98 -0.81
CA PHE A 110 -0.51 -1.70 0.55
C PHE A 110 0.38 -0.45 0.51
N THR A 111 -0.17 0.63 1.01
CA THR A 111 0.35 1.98 0.83
C THR A 111 0.79 2.63 2.16
N VAL A 112 1.15 3.90 2.10
CA VAL A 112 1.26 4.79 3.25
C VAL A 112 0.18 5.86 3.12
N GLU A 113 -0.95 5.58 3.75
CA GLU A 113 -2.19 6.37 3.73
C GLU A 113 -2.42 7.06 2.37
N TYR A 114 -2.77 8.35 2.37
CA TYR A 114 -2.96 9.10 1.13
C TYR A 114 -1.65 9.35 0.38
N TRP A 115 -0.51 9.49 1.07
CA TRP A 115 0.78 9.84 0.46
C TRP A 115 1.24 8.80 -0.55
N GLY A 116 1.24 7.53 -0.18
CA GLY A 116 1.62 6.46 -1.08
C GLY A 116 0.61 6.28 -2.21
N THR A 117 -0.67 6.58 -1.97
CA THR A 117 -1.71 6.52 -3.00
C THR A 117 -1.49 7.57 -4.08
N VAL A 118 -1.17 8.80 -3.69
CA VAL A 118 -0.77 9.88 -4.61
C VAL A 118 0.48 9.48 -5.39
N ALA A 119 1.51 8.97 -4.70
CA ALA A 119 2.74 8.55 -5.33
C ALA A 119 2.52 7.46 -6.38
N TYR A 120 1.74 6.42 -6.03
CA TYR A 120 1.39 5.33 -6.92
C TYR A 120 0.71 5.85 -8.19
N PHE A 121 -0.39 6.60 -8.06
CA PHE A 121 -1.13 7.06 -9.24
C PHE A 121 -0.37 8.12 -10.05
N SER A 122 0.59 8.84 -9.44
CA SER A 122 1.43 9.76 -10.20
C SER A 122 2.35 9.07 -11.23
N LYS A 123 2.67 7.79 -11.03
CA LYS A 123 3.50 6.99 -11.94
C LYS A 123 2.69 5.95 -12.72
N PHE A 124 1.61 5.44 -12.15
CA PHE A 124 0.84 4.31 -12.68
C PHE A 124 -0.60 4.68 -13.02
N LEU A 125 -0.85 5.91 -13.47
CA LEU A 125 -2.21 6.42 -13.68
C LEU A 125 -3.07 5.57 -14.62
N ASP A 126 -2.41 4.93 -15.59
CA ASP A 126 -3.00 4.11 -16.63
C ASP A 126 -3.61 2.80 -16.13
N VAL A 127 -3.18 2.29 -14.96
CA VAL A 127 -3.75 1.06 -14.37
C VAL A 127 -5.25 1.21 -14.05
N ARG A 128 -5.74 2.45 -13.98
CA ARG A 128 -7.17 2.73 -13.76
C ARG A 128 -8.05 2.47 -14.97
N LYS A 129 -7.49 2.27 -16.17
CA LYS A 129 -8.29 2.06 -17.41
C LYS A 129 -9.27 0.89 -17.27
N ASN A 130 -8.88 -0.13 -16.51
CA ASN A 130 -9.70 -1.31 -16.24
C ASN A 130 -10.35 -1.31 -14.85
N CYS A 131 -10.07 -0.31 -14.02
CA CYS A 131 -10.62 -0.21 -12.67
C CYS A 131 -12.10 0.17 -12.71
N ILE A 132 -12.96 -0.68 -12.16
CA ILE A 132 -14.41 -0.44 -12.11
C ILE A 132 -14.91 -0.06 -10.72
N ALA A 133 -14.13 -0.37 -9.67
CA ALA A 133 -14.45 -0.05 -8.28
C ALA A 133 -13.18 0.00 -7.43
N GLY A 134 -13.26 0.74 -6.32
CA GLY A 134 -12.22 0.82 -5.30
C GLY A 134 -12.82 0.60 -3.90
N ILE A 135 -12.14 -0.20 -3.09
CA ILE A 135 -12.46 -0.46 -1.69
C ILE A 135 -11.25 -0.05 -0.87
N SER A 136 -11.43 0.94 0.01
CA SER A 136 -10.42 1.36 0.98
C SER A 136 -10.75 0.74 2.33
N LEU A 137 -9.75 0.21 3.02
CA LEU A 137 -9.87 -0.35 4.37
C LEU A 137 -8.77 0.20 5.28
N ASP A 138 -9.23 1.06 6.18
CA ASP A 138 -8.50 1.62 7.33
C ASP A 138 -8.77 0.86 8.62
#